data_AF-A0A450ZL52-F1
#
_entry.id   AF-A0A450ZL52-F1
#
_cell.length_a   1.000
_cell.length_b   1.000
_cell.length_c   1.000
_cell.angle_alpha   90.00
_cell.angle_beta   90.00
_cell.angle_gamma   90.00
#
_symmetry.space_group_name_H-M   'P 1'
#
loop_
_entity.id
_entity.type
_entity.pdbx_description
1 polymer ?
#
loop_
_entity_poly.entity_id
_entity_poly.type
_entity_poly.pdbx_seq_one_letter_code
_entity_poly.pdbx_strand_id
1 'polypeptide(L)'
;MRIDPVLRNADLALPNPAGAGTGELDRYKREDRSLHVCLAWSEHRRYSLAYLRKQESALSLRGDITYLDAKGKPRKDPTRGRTEDPAPETNERIRKRGLTSLRRYMAENTSGRIFIGGKRTGSTGDWPDLVEKAVFALEADQPIYLAGGFGDMTLDMIRIFDIDDCTGFVPLPDKPIPGMAWNDGLERLEQIREEKGGKLPDNGLDDRENRQLASTHRPSEIAALISLGLGRIFSGAR
;
A
#
# COMPACT_ATOMS: atom_id res chain seq x y z
N MET A 1 -21.39 11.52 -32.95
CA MET A 1 -21.16 11.76 -31.51
C MET A 1 -19.98 10.89 -31.08
N ARG A 2 -18.76 11.42 -31.15
CA ARG A 2 -17.53 10.75 -30.72
C ARG A 2 -17.23 11.25 -29.31
N ILE A 3 -17.11 10.35 -28.35
CA ILE A 3 -16.68 10.65 -26.98
C ILE A 3 -15.31 10.00 -26.80
N ASP A 4 -14.29 10.84 -26.63
CA ASP A 4 -12.94 10.46 -26.26
C ASP A 4 -12.90 9.95 -24.80
N PRO A 5 -12.24 8.81 -24.50
CA PRO A 5 -11.90 8.43 -23.15
C PRO A 5 -10.43 8.75 -22.89
N VAL A 6 -10.14 9.89 -22.26
CA VAL A 6 -8.84 10.14 -21.63
C VAL A 6 -9.05 10.19 -20.12
N LEU A 7 -9.25 9.02 -19.52
CA LEU A 7 -8.96 8.79 -18.10
C LEU A 7 -7.50 8.35 -18.01
N ARG A 8 -6.59 9.32 -17.89
CA ARG A 8 -5.18 9.07 -17.57
C ARG A 8 -4.89 9.56 -16.15
N ASN A 9 -4.30 8.66 -15.37
CA ASN A 9 -3.51 8.93 -14.16
C ASN A 9 -4.29 9.33 -12.88
N ALA A 10 -4.89 8.34 -12.24
CA ALA A 10 -5.03 8.31 -10.78
C ALA A 10 -4.06 7.26 -10.22
N ASP A 11 -2.76 7.58 -10.28
CA ASP A 11 -1.70 6.87 -9.58
C ASP A 11 -0.75 7.93 -8.99
N LEU A 12 -0.72 7.99 -7.65
CA LEU A 12 0.31 8.66 -6.83
C LEU A 12 0.68 10.10 -7.22
N ALA A 13 -0.30 11.01 -7.30
CA ALA A 13 0.02 12.41 -7.06
C ALA A 13 0.48 12.55 -5.60
N LEU A 14 1.69 13.07 -5.37
CA LEU A 14 2.03 13.65 -4.07
C LEU A 14 0.90 14.62 -3.69
N PRO A 15 0.43 14.60 -2.43
CA PRO A 15 -0.80 15.28 -2.04
C PRO A 15 -0.79 16.73 -2.55
N ASN A 16 -1.83 17.09 -3.32
CA ASN A 16 -2.02 18.46 -3.77
C ASN A 16 -2.12 19.35 -2.52
N PRO A 17 -1.24 20.35 -2.34
CA PRO A 17 -1.25 21.17 -1.13
C PRO A 17 -2.55 21.96 -0.93
N ALA A 18 -3.41 22.05 -1.96
CA ALA A 18 -4.67 22.78 -1.95
C ALA A 18 -5.95 21.89 -1.94
N GLY A 19 -5.85 20.57 -1.78
CA GLY A 19 -7.02 19.67 -1.90
C GLY A 19 -7.13 18.67 -0.75
N ALA A 20 -8.05 18.94 0.18
CA ALA A 20 -8.65 18.08 1.21
C ALA A 20 -7.73 17.28 2.20
N GLY A 21 -6.57 16.77 1.79
CA GLY A 21 -5.69 15.95 2.63
C GLY A 21 -4.70 16.74 3.51
N THR A 22 -4.38 17.99 3.16
CA THR A 22 -3.42 18.80 3.92
C THR A 22 -4.02 19.49 5.14
N GLY A 23 -5.33 19.76 5.14
CA GLY A 23 -6.04 20.45 6.22
C GLY A 23 -6.30 19.60 7.46
N GLU A 24 -6.38 18.27 7.32
CA GLU A 24 -6.54 17.37 8.49
C GLU A 24 -5.25 17.26 9.29
N LEU A 25 -4.09 17.21 8.62
CA LEU A 25 -2.77 17.20 9.28
C LEU A 25 -2.51 18.49 10.08
N ASP A 26 -3.05 19.63 9.62
CA ASP A 26 -2.99 20.90 10.36
C ASP A 26 -3.90 20.93 11.59
N ARG A 27 -4.93 20.09 11.64
CA ARG A 27 -5.94 20.06 12.71
C ARG A 27 -5.49 19.21 13.91
N TYR A 28 -4.57 18.25 13.71
CA TYR A 28 -4.11 17.30 14.74
C TYR A 28 -2.59 17.36 15.01
N LYS A 29 -1.99 18.56 14.88
CA LYS A 29 -0.55 18.79 15.05
C LYS A 29 0.04 18.07 16.26
N ARG A 30 0.81 17.01 15.99
CA ARG A 30 1.86 16.51 16.88
C ARG A 30 3.20 16.93 16.27
N GLU A 31 4.13 17.41 17.09
CA GLU A 31 5.46 17.86 16.65
C GLU A 31 6.39 16.71 16.22
N ASP A 32 5.91 15.47 16.33
CA ASP A 32 6.60 14.30 15.83
C ASP A 32 6.38 14.20 14.30
N ARG A 33 7.45 13.97 13.53
CA ARG A 33 7.42 13.86 12.07
C ARG A 33 6.65 12.62 11.63
N SER A 34 5.33 12.69 11.73
CA SER A 34 4.45 11.51 11.70
C SER A 34 4.24 10.91 10.32
N LEU A 35 4.66 11.60 9.25
CA LEU A 35 4.48 11.13 7.87
C LEU A 35 5.82 10.81 7.19
N HIS A 36 6.04 9.54 6.88
CA HIS A 36 7.16 9.10 6.04
C HIS A 36 6.68 8.79 4.62
N VAL A 37 7.20 9.50 3.61
CA VAL A 37 6.91 9.22 2.21
C VAL A 37 8.09 8.48 1.59
N CYS A 38 7.86 7.33 0.98
CA CYS A 38 8.91 6.57 0.30
C CYS A 38 8.64 6.50 -1.21
N LEU A 39 9.59 6.93 -2.03
CA LEU A 39 9.47 6.99 -3.49
C LEU A 39 10.39 5.97 -4.16
N ALA A 40 9.80 5.12 -5.00
CA ALA A 40 10.54 4.19 -5.86
C ALA A 40 11.38 4.95 -6.90
N TRP A 41 12.43 4.28 -7.40
CA TRP A 41 13.33 4.81 -8.44
C TRP A 41 12.61 5.36 -9.67
N SER A 42 11.63 4.63 -10.18
CA SER A 42 10.86 5.05 -11.35
C SER A 42 10.04 6.31 -11.09
N GLU A 43 9.51 6.45 -9.87
CA GLU A 43 8.54 7.50 -9.56
C GLU A 43 9.21 8.85 -9.33
N HIS A 44 10.28 8.92 -8.53
CA HIS A 44 10.94 10.20 -8.31
C HIS A 44 11.69 10.72 -9.54
N ARG A 45 11.96 9.86 -10.53
CA ARG A 45 12.56 10.28 -11.81
C ARG A 45 11.57 10.88 -12.82
N ARG A 46 10.27 10.72 -12.60
CA ARG A 46 9.22 11.34 -13.43
C ARG A 46 9.07 12.84 -13.20
N TYR A 47 9.70 13.38 -12.17
CA TYR A 47 9.57 14.76 -11.75
C TYR A 47 10.92 15.49 -11.78
N SER A 48 10.88 16.81 -11.95
CA SER A 48 12.07 17.67 -11.85
C SER A 48 12.58 17.75 -10.41
N LEU A 49 13.85 18.12 -10.24
CA LEU A 49 14.42 18.29 -8.89
C LEU A 49 13.73 19.43 -8.15
N ALA A 50 13.43 20.54 -8.81
CA ALA A 50 12.72 21.69 -8.25
C ALA A 50 11.34 21.28 -7.72
N TYR A 51 10.62 20.42 -8.44
CA TYR A 51 9.36 19.89 -7.96
C TYR A 51 9.57 19.07 -6.69
N LEU A 52 10.52 18.13 -6.67
CA LEU A 52 10.78 17.30 -5.49
C LEU A 52 11.23 18.12 -4.28
N ARG A 53 12.14 19.09 -4.45
CA ARG A 53 12.57 20.02 -3.39
C ARG A 53 11.39 20.82 -2.83
N LYS A 54 10.45 21.22 -3.68
CA LYS A 54 9.22 21.89 -3.25
C LYS A 54 8.35 20.97 -2.39
N GLN A 55 8.26 19.68 -2.73
CA GLN A 55 7.51 18.70 -1.93
C GLN A 55 8.20 18.39 -0.60
N GLU A 56 9.53 18.24 -0.59
CA GLU A 56 10.31 18.11 0.65
C GLU A 56 10.11 19.32 1.57
N SER A 57 10.16 20.54 1.01
CA SER A 57 9.96 21.77 1.77
C SER A 57 8.55 21.85 2.36
N ALA A 58 7.53 21.47 1.57
CA ALA A 58 6.14 21.43 2.03
C ALA A 58 5.91 20.37 3.12
N LEU A 59 6.67 19.28 3.11
CA LEU A 59 6.58 18.19 4.07
C LEU A 59 7.44 18.41 5.33
N SER A 60 8.45 19.29 5.29
CA SER A 60 9.54 19.42 6.28
C SER A 60 9.16 19.42 7.77
N LEU A 61 8.02 20.02 8.15
CA LEU A 61 7.54 20.05 9.54
C LEU A 61 6.60 18.88 9.89
N ARG A 62 6.15 18.12 8.89
CA ARG A 62 5.13 17.05 9.01
C ARG A 62 5.73 15.66 8.78
N GLY A 63 6.92 15.59 8.18
CA GLY A 63 7.44 14.36 7.63
C GLY A 63 8.72 14.52 6.82
N ASP A 64 9.08 13.44 6.14
CA ASP A 64 10.25 13.36 5.27
C ASP A 64 10.00 12.46 4.05
N ILE A 65 10.92 12.53 3.08
CA ILE A 65 10.88 11.74 1.86
C ILE A 65 12.14 10.88 1.77
N THR A 66 11.97 9.56 1.72
CA THR A 66 13.03 8.62 1.34
C THR A 66 12.95 8.32 -0.15
N TYR A 67 14.08 8.46 -0.84
CA TYR A 67 14.23 8.09 -2.24
C TYR A 67 14.97 6.76 -2.34
N LEU A 68 14.38 5.78 -3.02
CA LEU A 68 15.02 4.49 -3.26
C LEU A 68 15.73 4.46 -4.62
N ASP A 69 16.82 3.70 -4.69
CA ASP A 69 17.40 3.28 -5.96
C ASP A 69 16.63 2.11 -6.59
N ALA A 70 17.04 1.68 -7.79
CA ALA A 70 16.36 0.61 -8.52
C ALA A 70 16.47 -0.79 -7.87
N LYS A 71 17.20 -0.90 -6.76
CA LYS A 71 17.36 -2.11 -5.93
C LYS A 71 16.70 -1.94 -4.55
N GLY A 72 15.98 -0.85 -4.31
CA GLY A 72 15.30 -0.59 -3.04
C GLY A 72 16.20 -0.04 -1.93
N LYS A 73 17.42 0.40 -2.25
CA LYS A 73 18.31 0.99 -1.23
C LYS A 73 18.02 2.48 -1.07
N PRO A 74 17.90 3.00 0.17
CA PRO A 74 17.79 4.43 0.42
C PRO A 74 18.97 5.20 -0.15
N ARG A 75 18.68 6.32 -0.82
CA ARG A 75 19.66 7.27 -1.33
C ARG A 75 19.68 8.51 -0.46
N LYS A 76 20.87 8.88 0.03
CA LYS A 76 21.09 10.14 0.77
C LYS A 76 20.92 11.37 -0.11
N ASP A 77 21.24 11.25 -1.40
CA ASP A 77 21.14 12.34 -2.37
C ASP A 77 20.40 11.84 -3.62
N PRO A 78 19.16 12.28 -3.85
CA PRO A 78 18.42 11.89 -5.03
C PRO A 78 18.98 12.55 -6.31
N THR A 79 19.68 13.69 -6.21
CA THR A 79 20.22 14.48 -7.35
C THR A 79 21.40 13.81 -8.04
N ARG A 80 22.13 12.95 -7.34
CA ARG A 80 23.27 12.24 -7.92
C ARG A 80 22.88 11.44 -9.17
N GLY A 81 23.49 11.77 -10.30
CA GLY A 81 23.25 11.10 -11.58
C GLY A 81 21.95 11.51 -12.29
N ARG A 82 21.43 12.71 -11.99
CA ARG A 82 20.32 13.33 -12.74
C ARG A 82 20.53 14.83 -12.93
N THR A 83 19.98 15.36 -14.02
CA THR A 83 19.87 16.81 -14.27
C THR A 83 18.63 17.36 -13.58
N GLU A 84 18.39 18.67 -13.73
CA GLU A 84 17.21 19.33 -13.18
C GLU A 84 15.89 18.80 -13.78
N ASP A 85 15.93 18.41 -15.05
CA ASP A 85 14.77 17.95 -15.82
C ASP A 85 14.29 16.54 -15.42
N PRO A 86 12.99 16.24 -15.60
CA PRO A 86 12.47 14.88 -15.49
C PRO A 86 13.22 13.90 -16.41
N ALA A 87 13.58 12.75 -15.87
CA ALA A 87 14.27 11.69 -16.61
C ALA A 87 13.58 10.34 -16.35
N PRO A 88 12.31 10.19 -16.78
CA PRO A 88 11.49 9.02 -16.47
C PRO A 88 12.13 7.73 -16.99
N GLU A 89 12.06 6.67 -16.20
CA GLU A 89 12.54 5.34 -16.60
C GLU A 89 11.62 4.77 -17.69
N THR A 90 12.16 4.52 -18.88
CA THR A 90 11.39 3.98 -20.01
C THR A 90 11.40 2.46 -20.03
N ASN A 91 12.38 1.82 -19.38
CA ASN A 91 12.46 0.37 -19.33
C ASN A 91 11.44 -0.20 -18.32
N GLU A 92 10.42 -0.90 -18.84
CA GLU A 92 9.35 -1.49 -18.04
C GLU A 92 9.87 -2.43 -16.95
N ARG A 93 10.86 -3.27 -17.26
CA ARG A 93 11.46 -4.21 -16.29
C ARG A 93 12.13 -3.48 -15.13
N ILE A 94 12.82 -2.37 -15.41
CA ILE A 94 13.45 -1.55 -14.37
C ILE A 94 12.38 -0.85 -13.51
N ARG A 95 11.30 -0.37 -14.12
CA ARG A 95 10.15 0.21 -13.38
C ARG A 95 9.51 -0.80 -12.45
N LYS A 96 9.13 -1.97 -12.98
CA LYS A 96 8.56 -3.09 -12.21
C LYS A 96 9.45 -3.43 -11.02
N ARG A 97 10.74 -3.67 -11.27
CA ARG A 97 11.73 -3.95 -10.21
C ARG A 97 11.80 -2.83 -9.17
N GLY A 98 11.77 -1.56 -9.58
CA GLY A 98 11.80 -0.43 -8.66
C GLY A 98 10.59 -0.39 -7.72
N LEU A 99 9.40 -0.68 -8.24
CA LEU A 99 8.15 -0.73 -7.46
C LEU A 99 8.11 -1.94 -6.51
N THR A 100 8.51 -3.13 -6.99
CA THR A 100 8.66 -4.31 -6.15
C THR A 100 9.67 -4.08 -5.03
N SER A 101 10.82 -3.45 -5.35
CA SER A 101 11.85 -3.14 -4.34
C SER A 101 11.34 -2.13 -3.30
N LEU A 102 10.53 -1.15 -3.70
CA LEU A 102 9.85 -0.24 -2.76
C LEU A 102 8.90 -1.01 -1.83
N ARG A 103 8.07 -1.89 -2.37
CA ARG A 103 7.08 -2.65 -1.57
C ARG A 103 7.78 -3.53 -0.53
N ARG A 104 8.89 -4.17 -0.92
CA ARG A 104 9.75 -4.96 0.00
C ARG A 104 10.44 -4.09 1.04
N TYR A 105 11.06 -2.97 0.65
CA TYR A 105 11.64 -2.02 1.60
C TYR A 105 10.62 -1.58 2.65
N MET A 106 9.41 -1.22 2.22
CA MET A 106 8.33 -0.85 3.15
C MET A 106 7.93 -2.02 4.07
N ALA A 107 8.12 -3.28 3.67
CA ALA A 107 7.78 -4.44 4.50
C ALA A 107 8.79 -4.64 5.62
N GLU A 108 10.03 -4.25 5.39
CA GLU A 108 11.09 -4.34 6.38
C GLU A 108 11.14 -3.12 7.31
N ASN A 109 10.50 -2.00 6.92
CA ASN A 109 10.66 -0.70 7.57
C ASN A 109 9.34 -0.12 8.14
N THR A 110 8.29 -0.93 8.26
CA THR A 110 7.06 -0.55 8.97
C THR A 110 6.72 -1.54 10.09
N SER A 111 5.75 -1.22 10.94
CA SER A 111 5.30 -2.11 12.02
C SER A 111 4.04 -2.90 11.68
N GLY A 112 3.33 -2.52 10.62
CA GLY A 112 2.10 -3.17 10.19
C GLY A 112 1.52 -2.46 8.97
N ARG A 113 0.48 -3.04 8.36
CA ARG A 113 -0.11 -2.51 7.12
C ARG A 113 -1.62 -2.58 7.09
N ILE A 114 -2.19 -1.55 6.47
CA ILE A 114 -3.63 -1.42 6.29
C ILE A 114 -3.92 -1.56 4.80
N PHE A 115 -4.88 -2.43 4.47
CA PHE A 115 -5.37 -2.64 3.12
C PHE A 115 -6.81 -2.13 3.03
N ILE A 116 -7.04 -1.26 2.04
CA ILE A 116 -8.33 -0.60 1.81
C ILE A 116 -8.56 -0.55 0.29
N GLY A 117 -9.65 -1.16 -0.18
CA GLY A 117 -10.01 -1.21 -1.61
C GLY A 117 -8.96 -1.92 -2.48
N GLY A 118 -8.58 -1.28 -3.58
CA GLY A 118 -7.44 -1.68 -4.42
C GLY A 118 -7.83 -2.28 -5.77
N LYS A 119 -7.23 -1.79 -6.86
CA LYS A 119 -7.56 -2.24 -8.22
C LYS A 119 -7.24 -3.73 -8.42
N ARG A 120 -8.15 -4.44 -9.08
CA ARG A 120 -7.97 -5.82 -9.57
C ARG A 120 -7.25 -5.91 -10.91
N THR A 121 -7.10 -4.81 -11.64
CA THR A 121 -6.49 -4.82 -12.98
C THR A 121 -5.53 -3.65 -13.15
N GLY A 122 -4.62 -3.76 -14.13
CA GLY A 122 -3.63 -2.73 -14.42
C GLY A 122 -2.53 -2.63 -13.36
N SER A 123 -2.12 -3.77 -12.78
CA SER A 123 -1.01 -3.82 -11.84
C SER A 123 0.29 -3.35 -12.48
N THR A 124 1.16 -2.79 -11.65
CA THR A 124 2.43 -2.19 -12.08
C THR A 124 3.63 -3.08 -11.73
N GLY A 125 3.39 -4.23 -11.09
CA GLY A 125 4.36 -5.29 -10.80
C GLY A 125 3.97 -6.62 -11.45
N ASP A 126 4.63 -7.70 -11.04
CA ASP A 126 4.31 -9.04 -11.52
C ASP A 126 3.00 -9.53 -10.90
N TRP A 127 2.77 -9.29 -9.62
CA TRP A 127 1.50 -9.55 -8.94
C TRP A 127 0.61 -8.31 -8.83
N PRO A 128 -0.69 -8.46 -8.50
CA PRO A 128 -1.54 -7.34 -8.15
C PRO A 128 -0.93 -6.52 -7.01
N ASP A 129 -0.99 -5.20 -7.13
CA ASP A 129 -0.23 -4.28 -6.27
C ASP A 129 -0.48 -4.44 -4.76
N LEU A 130 -1.70 -4.79 -4.34
CA LEU A 130 -2.00 -5.08 -2.94
C LEU A 130 -1.61 -6.50 -2.54
N VAL A 131 -1.79 -7.48 -3.41
CA VAL A 131 -1.38 -8.88 -3.16
C VAL A 131 0.12 -8.94 -2.91
N GLU A 132 0.94 -8.28 -3.73
CA GLU A 132 2.40 -8.24 -3.54
C GLU A 132 2.79 -7.61 -2.20
N LYS A 133 2.09 -6.54 -1.79
CA LYS A 133 2.33 -5.90 -0.49
C LYS A 133 1.91 -6.80 0.68
N ALA A 134 0.81 -7.54 0.53
CA ALA A 134 0.33 -8.47 1.56
C ALA A 134 1.32 -9.64 1.73
N VAL A 135 1.74 -10.26 0.63
CA VAL A 135 2.74 -11.33 0.66
C VAL A 135 4.03 -10.84 1.34
N PHE A 136 4.61 -9.73 0.90
CA PHE A 136 5.85 -9.24 1.52
C PHE A 136 5.70 -8.85 2.99
N ALA A 137 4.54 -8.36 3.40
CA ALA A 137 4.28 -8.05 4.80
C ALA A 137 4.22 -9.32 5.65
N LEU A 138 3.47 -10.33 5.19
CA LEU A 138 3.33 -11.60 5.89
C LEU A 138 4.62 -12.41 5.93
N GLU A 139 5.42 -12.37 4.85
CA GLU A 139 6.76 -12.97 4.81
C GLU A 139 7.75 -12.28 5.75
N ALA A 140 7.52 -11.00 6.07
CA ALA A 140 8.28 -10.23 7.05
C ALA A 140 7.65 -10.28 8.46
N ASP A 141 6.70 -11.19 8.71
CA ASP A 141 5.94 -11.32 9.95
C ASP A 141 5.29 -10.00 10.44
N GLN A 142 4.92 -9.13 9.50
CA GLN A 142 4.19 -7.91 9.81
C GLN A 142 2.69 -8.18 9.91
N PRO A 143 1.99 -7.62 10.91
CA PRO A 143 0.55 -7.68 10.98
C PRO A 143 -0.09 -6.91 9.83
N ILE A 144 -1.09 -7.53 9.21
CA ILE A 144 -1.94 -6.90 8.18
C ILE A 144 -3.36 -6.70 8.68
N TYR A 145 -3.98 -5.62 8.23
CA TYR A 145 -5.32 -5.19 8.61
C TYR A 145 -6.15 -4.97 7.34
N LEU A 146 -7.22 -5.76 7.16
CA LEU A 146 -8.02 -5.78 5.93
C LEU A 146 -9.35 -5.04 6.15
N ALA A 147 -9.44 -3.77 5.74
CA ALA A 147 -10.67 -2.98 5.82
C ALA A 147 -11.53 -3.16 4.56
N GLY A 148 -12.44 -4.13 4.61
CA GLY A 148 -13.17 -4.61 3.44
C GLY A 148 -14.40 -3.80 3.04
N GLY A 149 -14.85 -2.83 3.84
CA GLY A 149 -16.05 -2.03 3.52
C GLY A 149 -15.95 -1.21 2.22
N PHE A 150 -14.75 -1.08 1.65
CA PHE A 150 -14.49 -0.44 0.35
C PHE A 150 -14.44 -1.44 -0.83
N GLY A 151 -14.53 -2.74 -0.55
CA GLY A 151 -14.54 -3.80 -1.55
C GLY A 151 -13.18 -4.05 -2.22
N ASP A 152 -13.26 -4.40 -3.50
CA ASP A 152 -12.13 -4.69 -4.38
C ASP A 152 -11.12 -5.75 -3.90
N MET A 153 -9.83 -5.58 -4.21
CA MET A 153 -8.79 -6.56 -3.91
C MET A 153 -8.69 -6.88 -2.41
N THR A 154 -9.01 -5.92 -1.55
CA THR A 154 -9.07 -6.16 -0.10
C THR A 154 -10.13 -7.20 0.27
N LEU A 155 -11.28 -7.17 -0.40
CA LEU A 155 -12.34 -8.17 -0.19
C LEU A 155 -11.91 -9.56 -0.68
N ASP A 156 -11.16 -9.61 -1.77
CA ASP A 156 -10.64 -10.88 -2.30
C ASP A 156 -9.66 -11.53 -1.29
N MET A 157 -8.80 -10.72 -0.65
CA MET A 157 -7.93 -11.19 0.43
C MET A 157 -8.71 -11.64 1.67
N ILE A 158 -9.80 -10.95 2.04
CA ILE A 158 -10.66 -11.33 3.18
C ILE A 158 -11.24 -12.74 2.98
N ARG A 159 -11.65 -13.07 1.75
CA ARG A 159 -12.15 -14.41 1.38
C ARG A 159 -11.05 -15.45 1.45
N ILE A 160 -9.85 -15.15 0.94
CA ILE A 160 -8.70 -16.06 0.99
C ILE A 160 -8.36 -16.42 2.44
N PHE A 161 -8.36 -15.44 3.34
CA PHE A 161 -8.07 -15.64 4.76
C PHE A 161 -9.23 -16.18 5.59
N ASP A 162 -10.38 -16.48 4.97
CA ASP A 162 -11.55 -17.07 5.62
C ASP A 162 -12.03 -16.24 6.83
N ILE A 163 -11.98 -14.91 6.70
CA ILE A 163 -12.36 -13.97 7.77
C ILE A 163 -13.87 -13.77 7.79
N ASP A 164 -14.47 -13.59 6.60
CA ASP A 164 -15.91 -13.40 6.40
C ASP A 164 -16.29 -13.91 5.01
N ASP A 165 -17.47 -14.54 4.89
CA ASP A 165 -17.99 -15.06 3.63
C ASP A 165 -18.37 -13.95 2.62
N CYS A 166 -18.36 -12.69 3.07
CA CYS A 166 -18.60 -11.50 2.25
C CYS A 166 -19.94 -11.55 1.50
N THR A 167 -20.95 -12.23 2.04
CA THR A 167 -22.23 -12.54 1.38
C THR A 167 -23.03 -11.29 0.98
N GLY A 168 -22.80 -10.16 1.65
CA GLY A 168 -23.40 -8.87 1.32
C GLY A 168 -22.76 -8.14 0.14
N PHE A 169 -21.64 -8.63 -0.40
CA PHE A 169 -20.95 -8.06 -1.54
C PHE A 169 -21.23 -8.86 -2.81
N VAL A 170 -21.34 -8.18 -3.95
CA VAL A 170 -21.59 -8.82 -5.24
C VAL A 170 -20.52 -9.92 -5.46
N PRO A 171 -20.94 -11.18 -5.68
CA PRO A 171 -20.02 -12.28 -5.98
C PRO A 171 -19.15 -11.94 -7.18
N LEU A 172 -17.93 -12.47 -7.21
CA LEU A 172 -17.04 -12.29 -8.35
C LEU A 172 -17.71 -12.86 -9.60
N PRO A 173 -17.53 -12.27 -10.79
CA PRO A 173 -17.72 -13.02 -12.01
C PRO A 173 -16.74 -14.20 -11.98
N ASP A 174 -17.24 -15.43 -12.17
CA ASP A 174 -16.46 -16.69 -12.18
C ASP A 174 -15.31 -16.74 -13.22
N LYS A 175 -15.11 -15.68 -14.00
CA LYS A 175 -14.11 -15.66 -15.05
C LYS A 175 -12.77 -15.20 -14.47
N PRO A 176 -11.72 -16.04 -14.53
CA PRO A 176 -10.37 -15.59 -14.20
C PRO A 176 -10.04 -14.35 -15.04
N ILE A 177 -9.66 -13.27 -14.35
CA ILE A 177 -9.15 -12.06 -15.01
C ILE A 177 -7.85 -12.48 -15.71
N PRO A 178 -7.73 -12.36 -17.05
CA PRO A 178 -6.63 -12.99 -17.77
C PRO A 178 -5.24 -12.47 -17.35
N GLY A 179 -4.40 -13.39 -16.84
CA GLY A 179 -2.96 -13.22 -16.61
C GLY A 179 -2.41 -14.27 -15.63
N MET A 180 -1.36 -15.03 -16.00
CA MET A 180 -0.73 -16.05 -15.11
C MET A 180 -0.36 -15.49 -13.73
N ALA A 181 0.20 -14.28 -13.70
CA ALA A 181 0.70 -13.68 -12.46
C ALA A 181 -0.39 -13.18 -11.49
N TRP A 182 -1.67 -13.18 -11.92
CA TRP A 182 -2.81 -12.99 -11.01
C TRP A 182 -3.01 -14.21 -10.10
N ASN A 183 -2.88 -15.42 -10.66
CA ASN A 183 -3.10 -16.66 -9.91
C ASN A 183 -1.94 -16.92 -8.95
N ASP A 184 -0.68 -16.78 -9.41
CA ASP A 184 0.50 -17.07 -8.58
C ASP A 184 0.54 -16.28 -7.26
N GLY A 185 0.15 -15.00 -7.29
CA GLY A 185 0.15 -14.15 -6.10
C GLY A 185 -0.95 -14.50 -5.10
N LEU A 186 -2.14 -14.88 -5.59
CA LEU A 186 -3.24 -15.32 -4.73
C LEU A 186 -2.95 -16.71 -4.15
N GLU A 187 -2.43 -17.63 -4.97
CA GLU A 187 -1.95 -18.95 -4.54
C GLU A 187 -0.89 -18.81 -3.44
N ARG A 188 0.01 -17.82 -3.54
CA ARG A 188 0.99 -17.57 -2.47
C ARG A 188 0.34 -17.11 -1.16
N LEU A 189 -0.73 -16.30 -1.21
CA LEU A 189 -1.47 -15.92 0.00
C LEU A 189 -2.19 -17.13 0.62
N GLU A 190 -2.77 -18.00 -0.20
CA GLU A 190 -3.37 -19.27 0.24
C GLU A 190 -2.33 -20.16 0.92
N GLN A 191 -1.15 -20.30 0.31
CA GLN A 191 -0.04 -21.05 0.90
C GLN A 191 0.40 -20.46 2.25
N ILE A 192 0.54 -19.13 2.35
CA ILE A 192 0.88 -18.47 3.62
C ILE A 192 -0.19 -18.74 4.68
N ARG A 193 -1.48 -18.68 4.31
CA ARG A 193 -2.57 -19.03 5.21
C ARG A 193 -2.42 -20.47 5.72
N GLU A 194 -2.16 -21.42 4.84
CA GLU A 194 -1.96 -22.83 5.21
C GLU A 194 -0.74 -23.00 6.15
N GLU A 195 0.40 -22.40 5.79
CA GLU A 195 1.63 -22.40 6.59
C GLU A 195 1.44 -21.79 7.99
N LYS A 196 0.51 -20.84 8.13
CA LYS A 196 0.21 -20.12 9.37
C LYS A 196 -1.04 -20.64 10.09
N GLY A 197 -1.48 -21.87 9.79
CA GLY A 197 -2.52 -22.56 10.56
C GLY A 197 -3.96 -22.35 10.07
N GLY A 198 -4.13 -21.98 8.81
CA GLY A 198 -5.45 -21.91 8.15
C GLY A 198 -6.23 -20.62 8.40
N LYS A 199 -5.62 -19.61 9.01
CA LYS A 199 -6.25 -18.31 9.32
C LYS A 199 -5.33 -17.15 8.95
N LEU A 200 -5.87 -15.93 9.03
CA LEU A 200 -5.06 -14.72 9.00
C LEU A 200 -3.98 -14.79 10.08
N PRO A 201 -2.70 -14.52 9.75
CA PRO A 201 -1.64 -14.44 10.76
C PRO A 201 -1.94 -13.38 11.82
N ASP A 202 -1.42 -13.60 13.03
CA ASP A 202 -1.74 -12.76 14.20
C ASP A 202 -1.50 -11.27 13.92
N ASN A 203 -2.57 -10.49 14.04
CA ASN A 203 -2.56 -9.04 13.91
C ASN A 203 -3.00 -8.33 15.21
N GLY A 204 -3.08 -9.07 16.32
CA GLY A 204 -3.53 -8.61 17.63
C GLY A 204 -5.04 -8.45 17.76
N LEU A 205 -5.82 -8.72 16.71
CA LEU A 205 -7.28 -8.71 16.74
C LEU A 205 -7.83 -10.13 16.85
N ASP A 206 -8.93 -10.28 17.59
CA ASP A 206 -9.67 -11.54 17.62
C ASP A 206 -10.53 -11.74 16.36
N ASP A 207 -11.11 -12.95 16.21
CA ASP A 207 -11.93 -13.32 15.05
C ASP A 207 -13.18 -12.41 14.88
N ARG A 208 -13.70 -11.81 15.96
CA ARG A 208 -14.85 -10.89 15.89
C ARG A 208 -14.41 -9.50 15.45
N GLU A 209 -13.31 -9.00 16.00
CA GLU A 209 -12.71 -7.71 15.65
C GLU A 209 -12.21 -7.70 14.20
N ASN A 210 -11.61 -8.80 13.72
CA ASN A 210 -11.22 -8.94 12.31
C ASN A 210 -12.44 -8.92 11.37
N ARG A 211 -13.56 -9.58 11.74
CA ARG A 211 -14.82 -9.48 10.98
C ARG A 211 -15.43 -8.07 11.00
N GLN A 212 -15.33 -7.38 12.12
CA GLN A 212 -15.76 -6.00 12.22
C GLN A 212 -14.92 -5.08 11.31
N LEU A 213 -13.60 -5.27 11.29
CA LEU A 213 -12.71 -4.56 10.38
C LEU A 213 -13.03 -4.88 8.90
N ALA A 214 -13.26 -6.15 8.58
CA ALA A 214 -13.59 -6.62 7.24
C ALA A 214 -14.89 -6.01 6.68
N SER A 215 -15.85 -5.65 7.54
CA SER A 215 -17.16 -5.13 7.12
C SER A 215 -17.28 -3.61 7.18
N THR A 216 -16.40 -2.91 7.92
CA THR A 216 -16.53 -1.46 8.10
C THR A 216 -15.92 -0.63 6.97
N HIS A 217 -16.57 0.49 6.65
CA HIS A 217 -16.05 1.57 5.82
C HIS A 217 -15.86 2.87 6.63
N ARG A 218 -16.00 2.80 7.95
CA ARG A 218 -15.96 3.98 8.85
C ARG A 218 -14.52 4.25 9.28
N PRO A 219 -13.91 5.41 8.92
CA PRO A 219 -12.51 5.68 9.21
C PRO A 219 -12.14 5.62 10.70
N SER A 220 -13.03 6.10 11.58
CA SER A 220 -12.81 6.07 13.04
C SER A 220 -12.75 4.64 13.60
N GLU A 221 -13.55 3.73 13.06
CA GLU A 221 -13.60 2.33 13.48
C GLU A 221 -12.38 1.57 12.96
N ILE A 222 -12.00 1.81 11.70
CA ILE A 222 -10.76 1.30 11.11
C ILE A 222 -9.57 1.70 11.98
N ALA A 223 -9.43 2.99 12.28
CA ALA A 223 -8.32 3.51 13.09
C ALA A 223 -8.32 2.92 14.51
N ALA A 224 -9.49 2.76 15.15
CA ALA A 224 -9.60 2.19 16.49
C ALA A 224 -9.16 0.73 16.53
N LEU A 225 -9.64 -0.10 15.59
CA LEU A 225 -9.28 -1.53 15.53
C LEU A 225 -7.79 -1.71 15.21
N ILE A 226 -7.24 -0.97 14.26
CA ILE A 226 -5.81 -1.06 13.96
C ILE A 226 -4.95 -0.64 15.16
N SER A 227 -5.34 0.44 15.84
CA SER A 227 -4.62 0.89 17.05
C SER A 227 -4.68 -0.15 18.17
N LEU A 228 -5.82 -0.84 18.31
CA LEU A 228 -6.00 -1.93 19.27
C LEU A 228 -5.11 -3.13 18.94
N GLY A 229 -5.10 -3.57 17.68
CA GLY A 229 -4.27 -4.69 17.22
C GLY A 229 -2.78 -4.41 17.38
N LEU A 230 -2.31 -3.26 16.88
CA LEU A 230 -0.93 -2.82 17.05
C LEU A 230 -0.59 -2.67 18.54
N GLY A 231 -1.49 -2.11 19.33
CA GLY A 231 -1.34 -1.97 20.77
C GLY A 231 -1.11 -3.33 21.44
N ARG A 232 -1.86 -4.37 21.09
CA ARG A 232 -1.71 -5.72 21.67
C ARG A 232 -0.42 -6.40 21.23
N ILE A 233 -0.03 -6.28 19.96
CA ILE A 233 1.24 -6.84 19.45
C ILE A 233 2.44 -6.19 20.13
N PHE A 234 2.46 -4.86 20.22
CA PHE A 234 3.65 -4.12 20.64
C PHE A 234 3.69 -3.73 22.12
N SER A 235 2.56 -3.82 22.85
CA SER A 235 2.55 -3.57 24.31
C SER A 235 2.94 -4.80 25.13
N GLY A 236 2.84 -6.01 24.56
CA GLY A 236 3.27 -7.26 25.20
C GLY A 236 4.79 -7.53 25.10
N ALA A 237 5.53 -6.72 24.35
CA ALA A 237 6.97 -6.89 24.09
C ALA A 237 7.89 -6.13 25.07
N ARG A 238 7.46 -5.96 26.33
CA ARG A 238 8.28 -5.35 27.41
C ARG A 238 8.69 -6.37 28.45
#